data_AF-A0A7G9S189-F1
#
_entry.id   AF-A0A7G9S189-F1
#
_cell.length_a   1.000
_cell.length_b   1.000
_cell.length_c   1.000
_cell.angle_alpha   90.00
_cell.angle_beta   90.00
_cell.angle_gamma   90.00
#
_symmetry.space_group_name_H-M   'P 1'
#
loop_
_entity.id
_entity.type
_entity.pdbx_description
1 polymer ?
#
loop_
_entity_poly.entity_id
_entity_poly.type
_entity_poly.pdbx_seq_one_letter_code
_entity_poly.pdbx_strand_id
1 'polypeptide(L)' 'MIREINQKINAINKKIGVNVTLPKDDRESLKKHTKINGSVAVALLSAGLIFNSKSILVLSALAGIGTYFTHRESKI' A
#
# COMPACT_ATOMS: atom_id res chain seq x y z
N MET A 1 -4.20 7.93 -7.62
CA MET A 1 -5.13 6.83 -7.31
C MET A 1 -5.47 6.76 -5.81
N ILE A 2 -4.52 6.53 -4.90
CA ILE A 2 -4.69 6.64 -3.43
C ILE A 2 -5.31 8.00 -3.06
N ARG A 3 -4.81 9.11 -3.62
CA ARG A 3 -5.35 10.45 -3.36
C ARG A 3 -6.80 10.61 -3.83
N GLU A 4 -7.12 10.05 -4.99
CA GLU A 4 -8.49 10.07 -5.53
C GLU A 4 -9.44 9.23 -4.67
N ILE A 5 -8.96 8.06 -4.19
CA ILE A 5 -9.71 7.21 -3.26
C ILE A 5 -9.95 7.97 -1.96
N ASN A 6 -8.92 8.61 -1.40
CA ASN A 6 -9.04 9.43 -0.20
C ASN A 6 -10.07 10.56 -0.39
N GLN A 7 -10.04 11.27 -1.51
CA GLN A 7 -11.02 12.31 -1.82
C GLN A 7 -12.45 11.77 -1.92
N LYS A 8 -12.65 10.62 -2.56
CA LYS A 8 -13.97 9.97 -2.67
C LYS A 8 -14.49 9.51 -1.31
N ILE A 9 -13.62 8.90 -0.48
CA ILE A 9 -14.00 8.48 0.87
C ILE A 9 -14.33 9.71 1.73
N ASN A 10 -13.56 10.80 1.64
CA ASN A 10 -13.89 12.04 2.34
C ASN A 10 -15.25 12.62 1.92
N ALA A 11 -15.59 12.56 0.62
CA ALA A 11 -16.90 13.01 0.15
C ALA A 11 -18.04 12.14 0.74
N ILE A 12 -17.83 10.82 0.84
CA ILE A 12 -18.78 9.90 1.46
C ILE A 12 -18.89 10.19 2.96
N ASN A 13 -17.76 10.25 3.68
CA ASN A 13 -17.66 10.58 5.11
C ASN A 13 -18.46 11.83 5.46
N LYS A 14 -18.27 12.92 4.69
CA LYS A 14 -19.02 14.16 4.85
C LYS A 14 -20.52 13.99 4.63
N LYS A 15 -20.91 13.14 3.66
CA LYS A 15 -22.32 12.86 3.35
C LYS A 15 -23.03 12.04 4.42
N ILE A 16 -22.33 11.11 5.07
CA ILE A 16 -22.89 10.23 6.11
C ILE A 16 -22.64 10.74 7.54
N GLY A 17 -21.97 11.89 7.69
CA GLY A 17 -21.68 12.49 9.00
C GLY A 17 -20.62 11.76 9.81
N VAL A 18 -19.77 10.94 9.17
CA VAL A 18 -18.70 10.18 9.85
C VAL A 18 -17.37 10.87 9.61
N ASN A 19 -16.54 10.98 10.65
CA ASN A 19 -15.19 11.51 10.53
C ASN A 19 -14.16 10.37 10.63
N VAL A 20 -13.85 9.74 9.50
CA VAL A 20 -12.79 8.73 9.43
C VAL A 20 -11.46 9.42 9.12
N THR A 21 -10.48 9.23 9.98
CA THR A 21 -9.10 9.68 9.71
C THR A 21 -8.54 8.90 8.53
N LEU A 22 -8.31 9.59 7.42
CA LEU A 22 -7.67 9.00 6.25
C LEU A 22 -6.16 8.99 6.39
N PRO A 23 -5.48 7.98 5.85
CA PRO A 23 -4.03 7.94 5.81
C PRO A 23 -3.49 9.11 4.99
N LYS A 24 -2.38 9.69 5.46
CA LYS A 24 -1.66 10.75 4.73
C LYS A 24 -1.14 10.21 3.41
N ASP A 25 -1.42 10.92 2.34
CA ASP A 25 -1.04 10.60 0.96
C ASP A 25 -0.03 11.60 0.38
N ASP A 26 0.72 12.29 1.25
CA ASP A 26 1.80 13.17 0.82
C ASP A 26 2.99 12.36 0.25
N ARG A 27 3.77 13.00 -0.62
CA ARG A 27 4.87 12.34 -1.34
C ARG A 27 5.92 11.72 -0.42
N GLU A 28 6.20 12.31 0.73
CA GLU A 28 7.22 11.81 1.65
C GLU A 28 6.72 10.52 2.33
N SER A 29 5.49 10.56 2.85
CA SER A 29 4.82 9.38 3.40
C SER A 29 4.75 8.24 2.37
N LEU A 30 4.32 8.53 1.14
CA LEU A 30 4.24 7.53 0.07
C LEU A 30 5.60 6.93 -0.30
N LYS A 31 6.68 7.72 -0.35
CA LYS A 31 8.04 7.21 -0.58
C LYS A 31 8.50 6.30 0.55
N LYS A 32 8.23 6.68 1.80
CA LYS A 32 8.55 5.86 2.97
C LYS A 32 7.81 4.52 2.93
N HIS A 33 6.51 4.54 2.66
CA HIS A 33 5.69 3.34 2.52
C HIS A 33 6.15 2.45 1.35
N THR A 34 6.53 3.05 0.22
CA THR A 34 7.09 2.31 -0.92
C THR A 34 8.35 1.54 -0.52
N LYS A 35 9.27 2.19 0.21
CA LYS A 35 10.50 1.55 0.67
C LYS A 35 10.23 0.39 1.63
N ILE A 36 9.35 0.62 2.62
CA ILE A 36 9.00 -0.39 3.62
C ILE A 36 8.30 -1.58 2.95
N ASN A 37 7.24 -1.33 2.19
CA ASN A 37 6.47 -2.37 1.53
C ASN A 37 7.34 -3.16 0.54
N GLY A 38 8.24 -2.48 -0.18
CA GLY A 38 9.23 -3.12 -1.05
C GLY A 38 10.17 -4.04 -0.28
N SER A 39 10.74 -3.59 0.85
CA SER A 39 11.60 -4.45 1.68
C SER A 39 10.86 -5.66 2.24
N VAL A 40 9.60 -5.48 2.65
CA VAL A 40 8.76 -6.57 3.15
C VAL A 40 8.43 -7.56 2.03
N ALA A 41 8.10 -7.08 0.83
CA ALA A 41 7.83 -7.94 -0.32
C ALA A 41 9.04 -8.83 -0.67
N VAL A 42 10.26 -8.26 -0.64
CA VAL A 42 11.51 -9.00 -0.87
C VAL A 42 11.76 -10.02 0.23
N ALA A 43 11.57 -9.65 1.51
CA ALA A 43 11.75 -10.57 2.63
C ALA A 43 10.73 -11.72 2.61
N LEU A 44 9.48 -11.44 2.26
CA LEU A 44 8.46 -12.48 2.08
C LEU A 44 8.77 -13.35 0.87
N LEU A 45 9.29 -12.79 -0.23
CA LEU A 45 9.65 -13.57 -1.40
C LEU A 45 10.75 -14.58 -1.05
N SER A 46 11.83 -14.11 -0.41
CA SER A 46 12.94 -14.98 -0.01
C SER A 46 12.50 -16.04 1.00
N ALA A 47 11.72 -15.67 2.02
CA ALA A 47 11.17 -16.64 2.97
C ALA A 47 10.24 -17.65 2.28
N GLY A 48 9.37 -17.21 1.37
CA GLY A 48 8.44 -18.07 0.64
C GLY A 48 9.17 -19.10 -0.22
N LEU A 49 10.30 -18.73 -0.82
CA LEU A 49 11.15 -19.64 -1.58
C LEU A 49 11.90 -20.62 -0.66
N ILE A 50 12.50 -20.14 0.43
CA ILE A 50 13.26 -20.98 1.37
C ILE A 50 12.36 -22.04 2.02
N PHE A 51 11.17 -21.64 2.46
CA PHE A 51 10.21 -22.54 3.13
C PHE A 51 9.26 -23.25 2.15
N ASN A 52 9.41 -23.04 0.84
CA ASN A 52 8.52 -23.55 -0.22
C ASN A 52 7.02 -23.32 0.09
N SER A 53 6.69 -22.15 0.65
CA SER A 53 5.36 -21.84 1.16
C SER A 53 4.56 -20.98 0.17
N LYS A 54 3.55 -21.59 -0.45
CA LYS A 54 2.67 -20.92 -1.41
C LYS A 54 1.93 -19.73 -0.79
N SER A 55 1.52 -19.81 0.48
CA SER A 55 0.83 -18.71 1.16
C SER A 55 1.73 -17.50 1.35
N ILE A 56 3.00 -17.70 1.71
CA ILE A 56 3.98 -16.63 1.85
C ILE A 56 4.29 -15.99 0.48
N LEU A 57 4.37 -16.80 -0.58
CA LEU A 57 4.55 -16.29 -1.95
C LEU A 57 3.35 -15.44 -2.40
N VAL A 58 2.12 -15.83 -2.06
CA VAL A 58 0.92 -15.00 -2.31
C VAL A 58 0.99 -13.68 -1.56
N LEU A 59 1.38 -13.69 -0.28
CA LEU A 59 1.55 -12.46 0.51
C LEU A 59 2.65 -11.56 -0.07
N SER A 60 3.75 -12.13 -0.56
CA SER A 60 4.81 -11.39 -1.26
C SER A 60 4.27 -10.72 -2.52
N ALA A 61 3.49 -11.44 -3.34
CA ALA A 61 2.88 -10.88 -4.54
C ALA A 61 1.94 -9.71 -4.22
N LEU A 62 1.09 -9.85 -3.19
CA LEU A 62 0.19 -8.79 -2.74
C LEU A 62 0.97 -7.56 -2.25
N ALA A 63 2.04 -7.76 -1.46
CA ALA A 63 2.91 -6.69 -1.00
C ALA A 63 3.62 -5.99 -2.18
N GLY A 64 4.04 -6.74 -3.20
CA GLY A 64 4.64 -6.21 -4.43
C GLY A 64 3.68 -5.34 -5.23
N ILE A 65 2.44 -5.79 -5.42
CA ILE A 65 1.37 -5.02 -6.08
C ILE A 65 1.09 -3.73 -5.30
N GLY A 66 0.95 -3.83 -3.98
CA GLY A 66 0.77 -2.66 -3.11
C GLY A 66 1.90 -1.65 -3.27
N THR A 67 3.15 -2.14 -3.24
CA THR A 67 4.35 -1.31 -3.45
C THR A 67 4.33 -0.60 -4.80
N TYR A 68 3.93 -1.28 -5.87
CA TYR A 68 3.85 -0.70 -7.21
C TYR A 68 2.88 0.50 -7.27
N PHE A 69 1.67 0.35 -6.72
CA PHE A 69 0.70 1.44 -6.71
C PHE A 69 1.16 2.61 -5.83
N THR A 70 1.73 2.34 -4.64
CA THR A 70 2.29 3.40 -3.78
C THR A 70 3.45 4.14 -4.47
N HIS A 71 4.34 3.41 -5.15
CA HIS A 71 5.47 4.01 -5.87
C HIS A 71 4.99 4.91 -7.00
N ARG A 72 4.03 4.42 -7.79
CA ARG A 72 3.42 5.19 -8.88
C ARG A 72 2.80 6.48 -8.36
N GLU A 73 2.05 6.39 -7.27
CA GLU A 73 1.42 7.55 -6.61
C GLU A 73 2.45 8.57 -6.14
N SER A 74 3.57 8.13 -5.56
CA SER A 74 4.62 9.01 -5.02
C SER A 74 5.34 9.87 -6.06
N LYS A 75 5.23 9.49 -7.34
CA LYS A 75 5.84 10.17 -8.49
C LYS A 75 4.89 11.14 -9.20
N ILE A 76 3.60 11.10 -8.87
CA ILE A 76 2.58 12.06 -9.35
C ILE A 76 2.69 13.34 -8.50
#